data_AF-E9I380-F1
#
_entry.id   AF-E9I380-F1
#
_cell.length_a   1.000
_cell.length_b   1.000
_cell.length_c   1.000
_cell.angle_alpha   90.00
_cell.angle_beta   90.00
_cell.angle_gamma   90.00
#
_symmetry.space_group_name_H-M   'P 1'
#
loop_
_entity.id
_entity.type
_entity.pdbx_description
1 polymer ?
#
loop_
_entity_poly.entity_id
_entity_poly.type
_entity_poly.pdbx_seq_one_letter_code
_entity_poly.pdbx_strand_id
1 'polypeptide(L)'
;KELGGSQYITGDARDKVVDNLTTYLTQLKADPLTFDPIVQEIKTAHSKEVDFRTKAFKLFKRELLFKQIYLGNYAKSLELQVANQKERTEKEVDNVRRDFSKKLADCLVDNTRLTAEVDNLQQSNVKQATRIAELNSKVEDHQTSGESKSFFNEYETVKSDLEKAEDELSTKDEYIKNLKDTLTQLKNDSKDKVKQLVDSYNALSIKHNSLENSCKTAINEVTELKNNNSQLTAQLNNIIKDNLANLTDLSDQNVQLTTQLTKLQQDVATKQLSVDSLRQTNKGLNIDIATLQQQLTQQTAQITQPPNMTPTPPTPPTPPTPPTAPIQNPLNQQQRQRTPSPDPNNVPLTKSHLRELYSQDERKSIPVYKGKRGDQLINNWLKDAERVAQSAGWSAKDKIKYFSDRLRGDAADWHSEYIDHAADKEDYDAWEKALINRFLTETEIENLKKQLNELKQTPDQSTQTYVSRLNHLLRRRMYTRI
;
A
#
# COMPACT_ATOMS: atom_id res chain seq x y z
N LYS A 1 17.91 35.39 -10.66
CA LYS A 1 16.80 35.73 -9.73
C LYS A 1 15.53 35.44 -10.50
N GLU A 2 14.70 34.52 -10.00
CA GLU A 2 13.50 33.96 -10.68
C GLU A 2 13.80 33.21 -11.99
N LEU A 3 12.99 32.16 -12.24
CA LEU A 3 13.03 31.21 -13.38
C LEU A 3 14.36 30.42 -13.56
N GLY A 4 14.40 29.09 -13.65
CA GLY A 4 13.34 28.09 -13.52
C GLY A 4 12.91 27.46 -14.85
N GLY A 5 13.78 26.62 -15.42
CA GLY A 5 13.49 25.79 -16.58
C GLY A 5 14.73 25.49 -17.41
N SER A 6 14.93 24.25 -17.83
CA SER A 6 15.84 23.95 -18.94
C SER A 6 15.20 24.49 -20.21
N GLN A 7 15.95 25.28 -20.99
CA GLN A 7 15.47 25.90 -22.22
C GLN A 7 15.50 24.91 -23.39
N TYR A 8 14.79 23.79 -23.24
CA TYR A 8 14.52 22.86 -24.33
C TYR A 8 13.81 23.58 -25.47
N ILE A 9 14.15 23.18 -26.70
CA ILE A 9 13.55 23.69 -27.94
C ILE A 9 12.02 23.54 -27.85
N THR A 10 11.32 24.67 -27.79
CA THR A 10 9.85 24.73 -27.80
C THR A 10 9.30 24.34 -29.17
N GLY A 11 7.99 24.07 -29.28
CA GLY A 11 7.32 23.71 -30.54
C GLY A 11 7.73 24.63 -31.69
N ASP A 12 7.55 25.94 -31.52
CA ASP A 12 7.93 26.98 -32.49
C ASP A 12 9.40 26.92 -32.94
N ALA A 13 10.32 26.61 -32.02
CA ALA A 13 11.75 26.53 -32.31
C ALA A 13 12.11 25.21 -33.01
N ARG A 14 11.40 24.11 -32.69
CA ARG A 14 11.54 22.80 -33.34
C ARG A 14 10.97 22.84 -34.75
N ASP A 15 9.79 23.43 -34.91
CA ASP A 15 9.15 23.53 -36.22
C ASP A 15 9.95 24.46 -37.14
N LYS A 16 10.51 25.56 -36.63
CA LYS A 16 11.55 26.33 -37.35
C LYS A 16 12.76 25.49 -37.78
N VAL A 17 13.29 24.62 -36.91
CA VAL A 17 14.41 23.74 -37.28
C VAL A 17 14.02 22.75 -38.37
N VAL A 18 12.82 22.15 -38.28
CA VAL A 18 12.36 21.16 -39.28
C VAL A 18 11.97 21.83 -40.60
N ASP A 19 11.37 23.02 -40.57
CA ASP A 19 11.03 23.77 -41.78
C ASP A 19 12.30 24.33 -42.46
N ASN A 20 13.32 24.73 -41.69
CA ASN A 20 14.67 25.01 -42.21
C ASN A 20 15.30 23.76 -42.85
N LEU A 21 15.19 22.58 -42.22
CA LEU A 21 15.68 21.32 -42.79
C LEU A 21 14.98 20.98 -44.11
N THR A 22 13.65 21.11 -44.14
CA THR A 22 12.79 20.86 -45.30
C THR A 22 13.15 21.82 -46.45
N THR A 23 13.35 23.11 -46.12
CA THR A 23 13.80 24.13 -47.07
C THR A 23 15.18 23.81 -47.65
N TYR A 24 16.13 23.40 -46.80
CA TYR A 24 17.49 23.04 -47.21
C TYR A 24 17.53 21.80 -48.12
N LEU A 25 16.79 20.74 -47.76
CA LEU A 25 16.67 19.53 -48.58
C LEU A 25 16.00 19.81 -49.95
N THR A 26 14.98 20.68 -49.96
CA THR A 26 14.33 21.16 -51.20
C THR A 26 15.31 21.95 -52.07
N GLN A 27 16.13 22.84 -51.49
CA GLN A 27 17.15 23.61 -52.21
C GLN A 27 18.25 22.72 -52.83
N LEU A 28 18.60 21.61 -52.17
CA LEU A 28 19.52 20.59 -52.68
C LEU A 28 18.93 19.71 -53.79
N LYS A 29 17.64 19.88 -54.15
CA LYS A 29 16.90 19.00 -55.07
C LYS A 29 16.91 17.52 -54.63
N ALA A 30 16.90 17.27 -53.32
CA ALA A 30 16.66 15.93 -52.81
C ALA A 30 15.28 15.43 -53.27
N ASP A 31 15.14 14.13 -53.51
CA ASP A 31 13.86 13.52 -53.89
C ASP A 31 12.86 13.59 -52.72
N PRO A 32 11.71 14.27 -52.86
CA PRO A 32 10.71 14.37 -51.80
C PRO A 32 10.21 13.00 -51.31
N LEU A 33 10.08 12.02 -52.22
CA LEU A 33 9.66 10.66 -51.87
C LEU A 33 10.63 9.96 -50.90
N THR A 34 11.89 10.41 -50.86
CA THR A 34 12.94 9.88 -50.00
C THR A 34 13.08 10.65 -48.68
N PHE A 35 12.92 11.99 -48.67
CA PHE A 35 13.15 12.78 -47.44
C PHE A 35 11.90 13.18 -46.65
N ASP A 36 10.72 13.33 -47.28
CA ASP A 36 9.48 13.62 -46.56
C ASP A 36 9.12 12.56 -45.51
N PRO A 37 9.32 11.24 -45.75
CA PRO A 37 9.12 10.22 -44.71
C PRO A 37 10.00 10.47 -43.48
N ILE A 38 11.27 10.83 -43.68
CA ILE A 38 12.25 11.08 -42.60
C ILE A 38 11.85 12.32 -41.79
N VAL A 39 11.40 13.38 -42.47
CA VAL A 39 10.87 14.59 -41.83
C VAL A 39 9.62 14.26 -40.98
N GLN A 40 8.73 13.39 -41.48
CA GLN A 40 7.55 12.94 -40.74
C GLN A 40 7.90 12.00 -39.57
N GLU A 41 8.93 11.15 -39.69
CA GLU A 41 9.44 10.36 -38.57
C GLU A 41 10.03 11.24 -37.46
N ILE A 42 10.81 12.27 -37.80
CA ILE A 42 11.31 13.26 -36.84
C ILE A 42 10.15 14.03 -36.18
N LYS A 43 9.14 14.46 -36.96
CA LYS A 43 7.92 15.09 -36.40
C LYS A 43 7.14 14.13 -35.49
N THR A 44 7.12 12.83 -35.79
CA THR A 44 6.43 11.79 -35.01
C THR A 44 7.18 11.38 -33.73
N ALA A 45 8.49 11.19 -33.80
CA ALA A 45 9.31 10.72 -32.68
C ALA A 45 9.32 11.70 -31.52
N HIS A 46 9.51 13.00 -31.79
CA HIS A 46 9.44 14.03 -30.75
C HIS A 46 8.03 14.19 -30.17
N SER A 47 6.98 14.01 -30.97
CA SER A 47 5.59 14.00 -30.46
C SER A 47 5.36 12.84 -29.48
N LYS A 48 5.89 11.65 -29.75
CA LYS A 48 5.89 10.51 -28.83
C LYS A 48 6.70 10.79 -27.55
N GLU A 49 7.85 11.46 -27.66
CA GLU A 49 8.70 11.86 -26.53
C GLU A 49 8.00 12.88 -25.60
N VAL A 50 7.34 13.89 -26.17
CA VAL A 50 6.57 14.90 -25.42
C VAL A 50 5.35 14.29 -24.75
N ASP A 51 4.62 13.40 -25.43
CA ASP A 51 3.51 12.63 -24.85
C ASP A 51 3.98 11.71 -23.72
N PHE A 52 5.09 10.98 -23.90
CA PHE A 52 5.70 10.16 -22.86
C PHE A 52 6.09 10.99 -21.63
N ARG A 53 6.81 12.11 -21.81
CA ARG A 53 7.15 13.02 -20.69
C ARG A 53 5.90 13.56 -19.99
N THR A 54 4.88 13.95 -20.75
CA THR A 54 3.61 14.44 -20.21
C THR A 54 2.87 13.37 -19.40
N LYS A 55 2.86 12.13 -19.88
CA LYS A 55 2.27 10.97 -19.17
C LYS A 55 3.06 10.62 -17.92
N ALA A 56 4.40 10.57 -17.99
CA ALA A 56 5.29 10.31 -16.86
C ALA A 56 5.15 11.38 -15.77
N PHE A 57 5.14 12.67 -16.13
CA PHE A 57 4.99 13.76 -15.16
C PHE A 57 3.61 13.76 -14.48
N LYS A 58 2.55 13.42 -15.24
CA LYS A 58 1.20 13.17 -14.67
C LYS A 58 1.20 11.97 -13.72
N LEU A 59 1.92 10.90 -14.05
CA LEU A 59 2.06 9.70 -13.21
C LEU A 59 2.78 10.03 -11.89
N PHE A 60 3.96 10.67 -11.95
CA PHE A 60 4.72 11.07 -10.77
C PHE A 60 3.97 12.07 -9.89
N LYS A 61 3.26 13.04 -10.48
CA LYS A 61 2.41 13.97 -9.70
C LYS A 61 1.26 13.24 -8.99
N ARG A 62 0.64 12.25 -9.64
CA ARG A 62 -0.40 11.40 -9.04
C ARG A 62 0.15 10.53 -7.90
N GLU A 63 1.31 9.93 -8.11
CA GLU A 63 2.03 9.11 -7.12
C GLU A 63 2.40 9.92 -5.86
N LEU A 64 2.93 11.14 -6.05
CA LEU A 64 3.24 12.06 -4.95
C LEU A 64 2.00 12.42 -4.14
N LEU A 65 0.88 12.71 -4.81
CA LEU A 65 -0.39 13.02 -4.16
C LEU A 65 -0.94 11.81 -3.38
N PHE A 66 -0.85 10.59 -3.92
CA PHE A 66 -1.26 9.39 -3.17
C PHE A 66 -0.41 9.18 -1.91
N LYS A 67 0.91 9.34 -1.98
CA LYS A 67 1.79 9.23 -0.80
C LYS A 67 1.52 10.31 0.24
N GLN A 68 1.21 11.53 -0.18
CA GLN A 68 0.83 12.62 0.71
C GLN A 68 -0.53 12.37 1.40
N ILE A 69 -1.52 11.82 0.67
CA ILE A 69 -2.83 11.44 1.23
C ILE A 69 -2.67 10.27 2.21
N TYR A 70 -1.89 9.25 1.87
CA TYR A 70 -1.61 8.11 2.74
C TYR A 70 -0.98 8.53 4.06
N LEU A 71 0.08 9.36 4.02
CA LEU A 71 0.71 9.92 5.22
C LEU A 71 -0.27 10.75 6.06
N GLY A 72 -1.12 11.57 5.42
CA GLY A 72 -2.13 12.36 6.12
C GLY A 72 -3.25 11.53 6.77
N ASN A 73 -3.61 10.38 6.19
CA ASN A 73 -4.56 9.44 6.78
C ASN A 73 -3.93 8.64 7.94
N TYR A 74 -2.68 8.20 7.77
CA TYR A 74 -1.92 7.50 8.81
C TYR A 74 -1.70 8.38 10.06
N ALA A 75 -1.34 9.65 9.89
CA ALA A 75 -1.22 10.60 10.98
C ALA A 75 -2.53 10.75 11.79
N LYS A 76 -3.67 10.93 11.10
CA LYS A 76 -5.00 11.00 11.75
C LYS A 76 -5.38 9.71 12.47
N SER A 77 -4.98 8.56 11.95
CA SER A 77 -5.20 7.26 12.61
C SER A 77 -4.44 7.19 13.95
N LEU A 78 -3.18 7.64 13.98
CA LEU A 78 -2.40 7.74 15.22
C LEU A 78 -2.98 8.77 16.20
N GLU A 79 -3.38 9.96 15.73
CA GLU A 79 -4.04 10.98 16.56
C GLU A 79 -5.31 10.43 17.23
N LEU A 80 -6.16 9.72 16.48
CA LEU A 80 -7.36 9.08 16.99
C LEU A 80 -7.03 7.95 17.98
N GLN A 81 -6.01 7.14 17.70
CA GLN A 81 -5.57 6.06 18.59
C GLN A 81 -5.06 6.61 19.94
N VAL A 82 -4.29 7.71 19.92
CA VAL A 82 -3.82 8.40 21.12
C VAL A 82 -4.99 9.03 21.89
N ALA A 83 -5.94 9.68 21.21
CA ALA A 83 -7.14 10.24 21.83
C ALA A 83 -7.98 9.16 22.55
N ASN A 84 -8.23 8.03 21.89
CA ASN A 84 -9.00 6.92 22.45
C ASN A 84 -8.30 6.29 23.67
N GLN A 85 -6.97 6.14 23.64
CA GLN A 85 -6.21 5.64 24.79
C GLN A 85 -6.20 6.63 25.96
N LYS A 86 -6.13 7.95 25.68
CA LYS A 86 -6.26 8.97 26.71
C LYS A 86 -7.63 8.89 27.39
N GLU A 87 -8.71 8.91 26.62
CA GLU A 87 -10.09 8.84 27.16
C GLU A 87 -10.32 7.56 27.98
N ARG A 88 -9.78 6.43 27.54
CA ARG A 88 -9.81 5.17 28.29
C ARG A 88 -9.08 5.31 29.63
N THR A 89 -7.84 5.81 29.62
CA THR A 89 -7.04 5.98 30.84
C THR A 89 -7.72 6.94 31.82
N GLU A 90 -8.31 8.02 31.31
CA GLU A 90 -9.04 9.04 32.08
C GLU A 90 -10.28 8.42 32.78
N LYS A 91 -11.04 7.56 32.09
CA LYS A 91 -12.16 6.78 32.68
C LYS A 91 -11.70 5.74 33.70
N GLU A 92 -10.58 5.05 33.45
CA GLU A 92 -10.01 4.08 34.40
C GLU A 92 -9.53 4.78 35.68
N VAL A 93 -8.88 5.95 35.58
CA VAL A 93 -8.48 6.79 36.72
C VAL A 93 -9.69 7.31 37.50
N ASP A 94 -10.74 7.79 36.85
CA ASP A 94 -11.95 8.27 37.52
C ASP A 94 -12.73 7.15 38.22
N ASN A 95 -12.72 5.93 37.69
CA ASN A 95 -13.27 4.75 38.36
C ASN A 95 -12.47 4.41 39.62
N VAL A 96 -11.13 4.35 39.54
CA VAL A 96 -10.26 4.10 40.71
C VAL A 96 -10.43 5.20 41.76
N ARG A 97 -10.54 6.47 41.36
CA ARG A 97 -10.81 7.58 42.28
C ARG A 97 -12.14 7.42 42.99
N ARG A 98 -13.21 7.05 42.28
CA ARG A 98 -14.55 6.83 42.84
C ARG A 98 -14.58 5.68 43.85
N ASP A 99 -13.94 4.56 43.52
CA ASP A 99 -13.84 3.41 44.42
C ASP A 99 -13.01 3.72 45.67
N PHE A 100 -11.94 4.50 45.54
CA PHE A 100 -11.14 4.95 46.69
C PHE A 100 -11.93 5.91 47.58
N SER A 101 -12.59 6.92 47.00
CA SER A 101 -13.47 7.84 47.73
C SER A 101 -14.60 7.11 48.45
N LYS A 102 -15.21 6.08 47.83
CA LYS A 102 -16.23 5.27 48.49
C LYS A 102 -15.65 4.51 49.68
N LYS A 103 -14.56 3.76 49.50
CA LYS A 103 -13.91 3.01 50.61
C LYS A 103 -13.50 3.91 51.77
N LEU A 104 -13.09 5.14 51.49
CA LEU A 104 -12.72 6.12 52.50
C LEU A 104 -13.94 6.67 53.26
N ALA A 105 -15.08 6.85 52.58
CA ALA A 105 -16.35 7.18 53.22
C ALA A 105 -16.90 6.02 54.06
N ASP A 106 -16.91 4.80 53.53
CA ASP A 106 -17.33 3.58 54.23
C ASP A 106 -16.49 3.40 55.53
N CYS A 107 -15.17 3.59 55.44
CA CYS A 107 -14.24 3.55 56.58
C CYS A 107 -14.52 4.63 57.64
N LEU A 108 -14.84 5.87 57.24
CA LEU A 108 -15.21 6.95 58.17
C LEU A 108 -16.51 6.65 58.93
N VAL A 109 -17.48 6.00 58.29
CA VAL A 109 -18.73 5.57 58.93
C VAL A 109 -18.45 4.48 59.96
N ASP A 110 -17.67 3.44 59.63
CA ASP A 110 -17.32 2.39 60.58
C ASP A 110 -16.47 2.90 61.75
N ASN A 111 -15.54 3.84 61.52
CA ASN A 111 -14.76 4.45 62.60
C ASN A 111 -15.67 5.22 63.57
N THR A 112 -16.65 5.97 63.04
CA THR A 112 -17.64 6.71 63.83
C THR A 112 -18.52 5.76 64.65
N ARG A 113 -18.93 4.62 64.06
CA ARG A 113 -19.66 3.55 64.76
C ARG A 113 -18.83 2.96 65.91
N LEU A 114 -17.55 2.65 65.66
CA LEU A 114 -16.63 2.11 66.66
C LEU A 114 -16.35 3.10 67.81
N THR A 115 -16.22 4.40 67.54
CA THR A 115 -16.11 5.41 68.61
C THR A 115 -17.33 5.40 69.52
N ALA A 116 -18.55 5.43 68.95
CA ALA A 116 -19.79 5.37 69.73
C ALA A 116 -19.94 4.05 70.50
N GLU A 117 -19.44 2.93 69.96
CA GLU A 117 -19.43 1.63 70.63
C GLU A 117 -18.47 1.61 71.84
N VAL A 118 -17.29 2.24 71.71
CA VAL A 118 -16.33 2.44 72.82
C VAL A 118 -16.88 3.37 73.91
N ASP A 119 -17.51 4.50 73.54
CA ASP A 119 -18.10 5.45 74.49
C ASP A 119 -19.19 4.78 75.34
N ASN A 120 -20.04 3.96 74.72
CA ASN A 120 -21.06 3.18 75.43
C ASN A 120 -20.45 2.16 76.40
N LEU A 121 -19.39 1.46 75.98
CA LEU A 121 -18.68 0.51 76.86
C LEU A 121 -18.00 1.22 78.04
N GLN A 122 -17.36 2.37 77.84
CA GLN A 122 -16.81 3.17 78.94
C GLN A 122 -17.90 3.65 79.90
N GLN A 123 -19.05 4.12 79.40
CA GLN A 123 -20.16 4.54 80.26
C GLN A 123 -20.80 3.35 81.02
N SER A 124 -20.80 2.15 80.43
CA SER A 124 -21.22 0.92 81.11
C SER A 124 -20.25 0.55 82.26
N ASN A 125 -18.94 0.55 81.98
CA ASN A 125 -17.92 0.23 82.97
C ASN A 125 -17.90 1.24 84.14
N VAL A 126 -18.15 2.53 83.89
CA VAL A 126 -18.30 3.53 84.96
C VAL A 126 -19.51 3.21 85.85
N LYS A 127 -20.67 2.86 85.28
CA LYS A 127 -21.86 2.45 86.07
C LYS A 127 -21.58 1.21 86.92
N GLN A 128 -20.85 0.21 86.38
CA GLN A 128 -20.44 -0.97 87.13
C GLN A 128 -19.46 -0.62 88.27
N ALA A 129 -18.47 0.24 88.02
CA ALA A 129 -17.53 0.69 89.05
C ALA A 129 -18.23 1.44 90.19
N THR A 130 -19.19 2.32 89.89
CA THR A 130 -20.04 2.97 90.92
C THR A 130 -20.83 1.94 91.71
N ARG A 131 -21.46 0.96 91.05
CA ARG A 131 -22.23 -0.11 91.71
C ARG A 131 -21.36 -0.96 92.64
N ILE A 132 -20.11 -1.25 92.28
CA ILE A 132 -19.14 -1.97 93.12
C ILE A 132 -18.76 -1.12 94.34
N ALA A 133 -18.53 0.18 94.17
CA ALA A 133 -18.25 1.08 95.29
C ALA A 133 -19.43 1.20 96.28
N GLU A 134 -20.67 1.30 95.77
CA GLU A 134 -21.90 1.27 96.60
C GLU A 134 -22.06 -0.03 97.39
N LEU A 135 -21.72 -1.17 96.79
CA LEU A 135 -21.78 -2.47 97.46
C LEU A 135 -20.70 -2.60 98.55
N ASN A 136 -19.46 -2.16 98.26
CA ASN A 136 -18.37 -2.19 99.24
C ASN A 136 -18.68 -1.30 100.46
N SER A 137 -19.20 -0.09 100.26
CA SER A 137 -19.66 0.80 101.35
C SER A 137 -20.72 0.11 102.23
N LYS A 138 -21.70 -0.58 101.63
CA LYS A 138 -22.72 -1.33 102.40
C LYS A 138 -22.13 -2.51 103.17
N VAL A 139 -21.07 -3.14 102.68
CA VAL A 139 -20.35 -4.21 103.39
C VAL A 139 -19.56 -3.67 104.58
N GLU A 140 -19.04 -2.45 104.51
CA GLU A 140 -18.39 -1.78 105.65
C GLU A 140 -19.41 -1.27 106.69
N ASP A 141 -20.56 -0.72 106.27
CA ASP A 141 -21.59 -0.22 107.19
C ASP A 141 -22.33 -1.34 107.97
N HIS A 142 -22.46 -2.56 107.40
CA HIS A 142 -23.19 -3.67 108.01
C HIS A 142 -22.36 -4.56 108.97
N GLN A 143 -21.49 -3.97 109.78
CA GLN A 143 -20.85 -4.66 110.92
C GLN A 143 -21.66 -4.68 112.23
N THR A 144 -22.96 -4.34 112.21
CA THR A 144 -23.87 -4.61 113.34
C THR A 144 -25.27 -5.06 112.91
N SER A 145 -25.94 -5.81 113.80
CA SER A 145 -27.24 -6.49 113.60
C SER A 145 -27.20 -7.65 112.59
N GLY A 146 -28.12 -8.63 112.72
CA GLY A 146 -28.06 -9.88 111.97
C GLY A 146 -29.42 -10.46 111.58
N GLU A 147 -29.55 -10.88 110.32
CA GLU A 147 -30.75 -11.48 109.74
C GLU A 147 -30.43 -12.76 108.95
N SER A 148 -30.15 -13.86 109.66
CA SER A 148 -29.68 -15.15 109.11
C SER A 148 -30.71 -15.95 108.27
N LYS A 149 -31.62 -15.28 107.55
CA LYS A 149 -32.50 -15.87 106.54
C LYS A 149 -32.58 -15.07 105.23
N SER A 150 -32.44 -13.74 105.24
CA SER A 150 -32.30 -12.98 103.99
C SER A 150 -30.96 -13.33 103.31
N PHE A 151 -29.89 -13.26 104.11
CA PHE A 151 -28.51 -13.55 103.69
C PHE A 151 -28.32 -14.90 102.96
N PHE A 152 -29.08 -15.93 103.32
CA PHE A 152 -28.92 -17.26 102.71
C PHE A 152 -29.54 -17.32 101.29
N ASN A 153 -30.71 -16.72 101.08
CA ASN A 153 -31.32 -16.61 99.76
C ASN A 153 -30.50 -15.68 98.85
N GLU A 154 -29.99 -14.58 99.41
CA GLU A 154 -29.14 -13.64 98.69
C GLU A 154 -27.80 -14.28 98.29
N TYR A 155 -27.19 -15.08 99.18
CA TYR A 155 -25.99 -15.88 98.90
C TYR A 155 -26.20 -16.90 97.77
N GLU A 156 -27.26 -17.72 97.80
CA GLU A 156 -27.53 -18.69 96.71
C GLU A 156 -27.91 -17.99 95.39
N THR A 157 -28.53 -16.80 95.44
CA THR A 157 -28.77 -15.98 94.23
C THR A 157 -27.47 -15.48 93.63
N VAL A 158 -26.59 -14.88 94.44
CA VAL A 158 -25.25 -14.41 94.03
C VAL A 158 -24.40 -15.57 93.49
N LYS A 159 -24.50 -16.76 94.09
CA LYS A 159 -23.82 -17.97 93.61
C LYS A 159 -24.34 -18.43 92.24
N SER A 160 -25.65 -18.46 92.02
CA SER A 160 -26.22 -18.83 90.72
C SER A 160 -25.88 -17.82 89.61
N ASP A 161 -25.79 -16.53 89.94
CA ASP A 161 -25.33 -15.52 88.99
C ASP A 161 -23.81 -15.55 88.76
N LEU A 162 -23.01 -16.01 89.75
CA LEU A 162 -21.58 -16.27 89.58
C LEU A 162 -21.32 -17.48 88.66
N GLU A 163 -22.05 -18.59 88.86
CA GLU A 163 -21.95 -19.79 88.00
C GLU A 163 -22.27 -19.44 86.52
N LYS A 164 -23.32 -18.64 86.27
CA LYS A 164 -23.59 -18.09 84.92
C LYS A 164 -22.48 -17.20 84.40
N ALA A 165 -21.87 -16.38 85.27
CA ALA A 165 -20.80 -15.49 84.88
C ALA A 165 -19.54 -16.27 84.44
N GLU A 166 -19.24 -17.42 85.07
CA GLU A 166 -18.16 -18.32 84.64
C GLU A 166 -18.46 -18.98 83.28
N ASP A 167 -19.69 -19.47 83.04
CA ASP A 167 -20.11 -19.99 81.72
C ASP A 167 -20.02 -18.92 80.61
N GLU A 168 -20.42 -17.69 80.92
CA GLU A 168 -20.27 -16.53 80.04
C GLU A 168 -18.80 -16.13 79.80
N LEU A 169 -17.89 -16.41 80.74
CA LEU A 169 -16.45 -16.14 80.60
C LEU A 169 -15.78 -17.21 79.74
N SER A 170 -16.10 -18.48 79.99
CA SER A 170 -15.64 -19.65 79.23
C SER A 170 -16.00 -19.53 77.73
N THR A 171 -17.24 -19.15 77.43
CA THR A 171 -17.70 -18.92 76.04
C THR A 171 -17.02 -17.71 75.38
N LYS A 172 -16.65 -16.67 76.14
CA LYS A 172 -15.86 -15.52 75.63
C LYS A 172 -14.41 -15.90 75.36
N ASP A 173 -13.79 -16.75 76.18
CA ASP A 173 -12.42 -17.24 75.94
C ASP A 173 -12.32 -18.11 74.67
N GLU A 174 -13.30 -18.99 74.42
CA GLU A 174 -13.38 -19.75 73.16
C GLU A 174 -13.53 -18.82 71.94
N TYR A 175 -14.29 -17.72 72.07
CA TYR A 175 -14.42 -16.70 71.01
C TYR A 175 -13.11 -15.91 70.80
N ILE A 176 -12.43 -15.49 71.87
CA ILE A 176 -11.13 -14.80 71.82
C ILE A 176 -10.04 -15.67 71.18
N LYS A 177 -10.07 -16.98 71.44
CA LYS A 177 -9.19 -17.98 70.82
C LYS A 177 -9.44 -18.09 69.30
N ASN A 178 -10.70 -18.26 68.88
CA ASN A 178 -11.06 -18.27 67.45
C ASN A 178 -10.66 -16.97 66.73
N LEU A 179 -10.78 -15.81 67.38
CA LEU A 179 -10.30 -14.54 66.85
C LEU A 179 -8.76 -14.49 66.70
N LYS A 180 -7.99 -15.00 67.66
CA LYS A 180 -6.52 -15.10 67.57
C LYS A 180 -6.08 -16.00 66.42
N ASP A 181 -6.75 -17.14 66.23
CA ASP A 181 -6.42 -18.09 65.16
C ASP A 181 -6.75 -17.47 63.78
N THR A 182 -7.92 -16.83 63.66
CA THR A 182 -8.32 -16.07 62.46
C THR A 182 -7.34 -14.94 62.13
N LEU A 183 -6.93 -14.16 63.13
CA LEU A 183 -5.94 -13.08 62.96
C LEU A 183 -4.57 -13.63 62.51
N THR A 184 -4.19 -14.79 63.04
CA THR A 184 -2.94 -15.47 62.68
C THR A 184 -2.96 -15.98 61.24
N GLN A 185 -4.08 -16.56 60.79
CA GLN A 185 -4.26 -16.94 59.39
C GLN A 185 -4.21 -15.72 58.47
N LEU A 186 -4.95 -14.65 58.78
CA LEU A 186 -4.98 -13.42 57.99
C LEU A 186 -3.59 -12.77 57.84
N LYS A 187 -2.77 -12.84 58.89
CA LYS A 187 -1.37 -12.37 58.90
C LYS A 187 -0.48 -13.20 57.97
N ASN A 188 -0.67 -14.52 57.92
CA ASN A 188 0.08 -15.41 57.02
C ASN A 188 -0.35 -15.21 55.56
N ASP A 189 -1.66 -15.20 55.28
CA ASP A 189 -2.23 -14.91 53.96
C ASP A 189 -1.74 -13.57 53.40
N SER A 190 -1.70 -12.53 54.25
CA SER A 190 -1.20 -11.20 53.88
C SER A 190 0.29 -11.22 53.55
N LYS A 191 1.10 -11.91 54.37
CA LYS A 191 2.54 -12.07 54.14
C LYS A 191 2.84 -12.76 52.80
N ASP A 192 2.11 -13.81 52.45
CA ASP A 192 2.31 -14.53 51.19
C ASP A 192 1.82 -13.74 49.97
N LYS A 193 0.71 -12.99 50.10
CA LYS A 193 0.27 -12.03 49.06
C LYS A 193 1.28 -10.91 48.82
N VAL A 194 1.86 -10.35 49.89
CA VAL A 194 2.94 -9.36 49.79
C VAL A 194 4.17 -9.95 49.11
N LYS A 195 4.56 -11.19 49.44
CA LYS A 195 5.67 -11.89 48.77
C LYS A 195 5.40 -12.07 47.27
N GLN A 196 4.23 -12.59 46.89
CA GLN A 196 3.84 -12.76 45.49
C GLN A 196 3.87 -11.43 44.70
N LEU A 197 3.47 -10.32 45.34
CA LEU A 197 3.51 -8.99 44.74
C LEU A 197 4.96 -8.49 44.51
N VAL A 198 5.85 -8.73 45.48
CA VAL A 198 7.29 -8.40 45.37
C VAL A 198 7.96 -9.24 44.28
N ASP A 199 7.71 -10.56 44.25
CA ASP A 199 8.25 -11.46 43.22
C ASP A 199 7.77 -11.04 41.81
N SER A 200 6.49 -10.64 41.69
CA SER A 200 5.91 -10.11 40.44
C SER A 200 6.53 -8.77 40.01
N TYR A 201 6.75 -7.85 40.96
CA TYR A 201 7.41 -6.56 40.70
C TYR A 201 8.85 -6.75 40.21
N ASN A 202 9.60 -7.65 40.85
CA ASN A 202 10.97 -7.97 40.46
C ASN A 202 11.02 -8.56 39.04
N ALA A 203 10.12 -9.48 38.71
CA ALA A 203 10.01 -10.05 37.36
C ALA A 203 9.64 -8.99 36.30
N LEU A 204 8.81 -8.00 36.64
CA LEU A 204 8.46 -6.89 35.75
C LEU A 204 9.64 -5.92 35.56
N SER A 205 10.38 -5.61 36.63
CA SER A 205 11.59 -4.78 36.58
C SER A 205 12.67 -5.38 35.68
N ILE A 206 12.93 -6.69 35.79
CA ILE A 206 13.86 -7.42 34.91
C ILE A 206 13.42 -7.31 33.44
N LYS A 207 12.12 -7.49 33.15
CA LYS A 207 11.58 -7.32 31.78
C LYS A 207 11.69 -5.88 31.27
N HIS A 208 11.47 -4.89 32.12
CA HIS A 208 11.62 -3.48 31.77
C HIS A 208 13.06 -3.14 31.36
N ASN A 209 14.05 -3.56 32.17
CA ASN A 209 15.47 -3.33 31.88
C ASN A 209 15.91 -4.05 30.60
N SER A 210 15.39 -5.25 30.34
CA SER A 210 15.63 -5.98 29.09
C SER A 210 15.08 -5.21 27.87
N LEU A 211 13.86 -4.68 27.97
CA LEU A 211 13.23 -3.89 26.90
C LEU A 211 13.95 -2.56 26.68
N GLU A 212 14.36 -1.87 27.75
CA GLU A 212 15.11 -0.61 27.67
C GLU A 212 16.43 -0.80 26.91
N ASN A 213 17.16 -1.89 27.21
CA ASN A 213 18.38 -2.26 26.49
C ASN A 213 18.12 -2.62 25.02
N SER A 214 17.05 -3.36 24.72
CA SER A 214 16.64 -3.64 23.33
C SER A 214 16.35 -2.36 22.55
N CYS A 215 15.66 -1.39 23.16
CA CYS A 215 15.39 -0.08 22.57
C CYS A 215 16.68 0.71 22.32
N LYS A 216 17.65 0.70 23.24
CA LYS A 216 18.97 1.34 23.05
C LYS A 216 19.71 0.75 21.85
N THR A 217 19.71 -0.58 21.68
CA THR A 217 20.31 -1.23 20.51
C THR A 217 19.63 -0.79 19.20
N ALA A 218 18.30 -0.83 19.13
CA ALA A 218 17.56 -0.41 17.95
C ALA A 218 17.78 1.07 17.57
N ILE A 219 17.94 1.96 18.57
CA ILE A 219 18.28 3.37 18.35
C ILE A 219 19.68 3.53 17.73
N ASN A 220 20.65 2.71 18.16
CA ASN A 220 21.99 2.70 17.57
C ASN A 220 21.97 2.21 16.12
N GLU A 221 21.29 1.10 15.84
CA GLU A 221 21.12 0.54 14.48
C GLU A 221 20.46 1.56 13.52
N VAL A 222 19.38 2.22 13.96
CA VAL A 222 18.71 3.29 13.17
C VAL A 222 19.65 4.48 12.93
N THR A 223 20.51 4.81 13.89
CA THR A 223 21.50 5.88 13.75
C THR A 223 22.59 5.51 12.74
N GLU A 224 23.08 4.27 12.76
CA GLU A 224 24.06 3.77 11.80
C GLU A 224 23.47 3.71 10.38
N LEU A 225 22.27 3.15 10.21
CA LEU A 225 21.57 3.11 8.92
C LEU A 225 21.34 4.51 8.35
N LYS A 226 21.01 5.50 9.20
CA LYS A 226 20.86 6.91 8.80
C LYS A 226 22.18 7.51 8.31
N ASN A 227 23.30 7.20 8.97
CA ASN A 227 24.63 7.65 8.54
C ASN A 227 25.03 7.00 7.21
N ASN A 228 24.85 5.69 7.07
CA ASN A 228 25.17 4.93 5.86
C ASN A 228 24.34 5.41 4.65
N ASN A 229 23.04 5.66 4.84
CA ASN A 229 22.19 6.23 3.79
C ASN A 229 22.61 7.67 3.40
N SER A 230 23.11 8.46 4.35
CA SER A 230 23.65 9.80 4.09
C SER A 230 24.94 9.74 3.27
N GLN A 231 25.82 8.78 3.55
CA GLN A 231 27.04 8.52 2.75
C GLN A 231 26.71 8.06 1.33
N LEU A 232 25.78 7.10 1.16
CA LEU A 232 25.33 6.63 -0.16
C LEU A 232 24.71 7.77 -0.98
N THR A 233 23.94 8.65 -0.34
CA THR A 233 23.38 9.85 -1.00
C THR A 233 24.48 10.79 -1.49
N ALA A 234 25.54 11.01 -0.69
CA ALA A 234 26.68 11.83 -1.11
C ALA A 234 27.48 11.19 -2.26
N GLN A 235 27.72 9.87 -2.23
CA GLN A 235 28.36 9.13 -3.31
C GLN A 235 27.56 9.22 -4.62
N LEU A 236 26.24 9.00 -4.56
CA LEU A 236 25.35 9.11 -5.71
C LEU A 236 25.37 10.51 -6.33
N ASN A 237 25.36 11.56 -5.51
CA ASN A 237 25.42 12.95 -5.98
C ASN A 237 26.76 13.26 -6.69
N ASN A 238 27.88 12.71 -6.22
CA ASN A 238 29.17 12.83 -6.91
C ASN A 238 29.14 12.11 -8.27
N ILE A 239 28.68 10.86 -8.32
CA ILE A 239 28.55 10.09 -9.57
C ILE A 239 27.64 10.80 -10.58
N ILE A 240 26.53 11.42 -10.13
CA ILE A 240 25.66 12.22 -10.99
C ILE A 240 26.39 13.45 -11.53
N LYS A 241 27.14 14.17 -10.69
CA LYS A 241 27.92 15.36 -11.07
C LYS A 241 29.01 15.03 -12.11
N ASP A 242 29.76 13.96 -11.88
CA ASP A 242 30.87 13.56 -12.76
C ASP A 242 30.33 13.09 -14.12
N ASN A 243 29.21 12.36 -14.14
CA ASN A 243 28.51 12.03 -15.38
C ASN A 243 27.95 13.25 -16.10
N LEU A 244 27.52 14.30 -15.38
CA LEU A 244 27.07 15.56 -15.98
C LEU A 244 28.23 16.31 -16.67
N ALA A 245 29.42 16.30 -16.08
CA ALA A 245 30.62 16.87 -16.69
C ALA A 245 30.99 16.11 -17.98
N ASN A 246 31.09 14.78 -17.91
CA ASN A 246 31.37 13.93 -19.08
C ASN A 246 30.35 14.14 -20.22
N LEU A 247 29.06 14.32 -19.90
CA LEU A 247 28.01 14.61 -20.89
C LEU A 247 28.17 16.00 -21.52
N THR A 248 28.68 16.97 -20.77
CA THR A 248 28.97 18.33 -21.24
C THR A 248 30.15 18.31 -22.22
N ASP A 249 31.25 17.64 -21.85
CA ASP A 249 32.43 17.48 -22.73
C ASP A 249 32.07 16.79 -24.06
N LEU A 250 31.24 15.74 -24.00
CA LEU A 250 30.71 15.06 -25.19
C LEU A 250 29.77 15.95 -26.02
N SER A 251 29.00 16.83 -25.38
CA SER A 251 28.17 17.83 -26.09
C SER A 251 29.04 18.82 -26.86
N ASP A 252 30.08 19.37 -26.22
CA ASP A 252 30.99 20.33 -26.84
C ASP A 252 31.80 19.70 -27.97
N GLN A 253 32.25 18.44 -27.83
CA GLN A 253 32.85 17.67 -28.93
C GLN A 253 31.90 17.50 -30.12
N ASN A 254 30.62 17.19 -29.87
CA ASN A 254 29.61 17.09 -30.94
C ASN A 254 29.34 18.44 -31.63
N VAL A 255 29.34 19.55 -30.90
CA VAL A 255 29.24 20.90 -31.47
C VAL A 255 30.46 21.22 -32.36
N GLN A 256 31.67 20.87 -31.93
CA GLN A 256 32.89 21.03 -32.74
C GLN A 256 32.86 20.17 -34.01
N LEU A 257 32.48 18.89 -33.91
CA LEU A 257 32.36 17.98 -35.06
C LEU A 257 31.30 18.46 -36.06
N THR A 258 30.14 18.92 -35.56
CA THR A 258 29.08 19.51 -36.39
C THR A 258 29.59 20.76 -37.13
N THR A 259 30.33 21.62 -36.45
CA THR A 259 30.94 22.83 -37.04
C THR A 259 31.94 22.49 -38.15
N GLN A 260 32.76 21.44 -37.96
CA GLN A 260 33.68 20.95 -38.99
C GLN A 260 32.93 20.36 -40.20
N LEU A 261 31.86 19.59 -39.96
CA LEU A 261 31.04 18.99 -41.02
C LEU A 261 30.35 20.06 -41.87
N THR A 262 29.74 21.08 -41.26
CA THR A 262 29.15 22.22 -41.98
C THR A 262 30.17 22.93 -42.87
N LYS A 263 31.40 23.13 -42.37
CA LYS A 263 32.48 23.74 -43.17
C LYS A 263 32.88 22.88 -44.37
N LEU A 264 33.00 21.56 -44.20
CA LEU A 264 33.28 20.63 -45.31
C LEU A 264 32.15 20.62 -46.35
N GLN A 265 30.88 20.70 -45.92
CA GLN A 265 29.73 20.83 -46.83
C GLN A 265 29.78 22.14 -47.63
N GLN A 266 30.14 23.26 -46.99
CA GLN A 266 30.34 24.55 -47.66
C GLN A 266 31.44 24.49 -48.73
N ASP A 267 32.58 23.86 -48.43
CA ASP A 267 33.69 23.66 -49.37
C ASP A 267 33.30 22.76 -50.55
N VAL A 268 32.53 21.69 -50.30
CA VAL A 268 32.01 20.78 -51.34
C VAL A 268 31.03 21.50 -52.26
N ALA A 269 30.07 22.26 -51.71
CA ALA A 269 29.12 23.05 -52.51
C ALA A 269 29.84 24.09 -53.39
N THR A 270 30.85 24.78 -52.84
CA THR A 270 31.67 25.75 -53.57
C THR A 270 32.42 25.11 -54.74
N LYS A 271 33.01 23.92 -54.52
CA LYS A 271 33.67 23.13 -55.58
C LYS A 271 32.68 22.62 -56.64
N GLN A 272 31.48 22.22 -56.23
CA GLN A 272 30.44 21.76 -57.16
C GLN A 272 30.00 22.87 -58.13
N LEU A 273 29.80 24.10 -57.64
CA LEU A 273 29.52 25.27 -58.49
C LEU A 273 30.63 25.51 -59.53
N SER A 274 31.90 25.32 -59.15
CA SER A 274 33.03 25.41 -60.10
C SER A 274 32.99 24.29 -61.16
N VAL A 275 32.68 23.05 -60.76
CA VAL A 275 32.54 21.90 -61.68
C VAL A 275 31.40 22.10 -62.68
N ASP A 276 30.24 22.59 -62.23
CA ASP A 276 29.10 22.82 -63.11
C ASP A 276 29.31 24.03 -64.05
N SER A 277 30.05 25.05 -63.61
CA SER A 277 30.51 26.14 -64.48
C SER A 277 31.41 25.60 -65.61
N LEU A 278 32.38 24.73 -65.28
CA LEU A 278 33.24 24.08 -66.29
C LEU A 278 32.45 23.18 -67.25
N ARG A 279 31.44 22.44 -66.74
CA ARG A 279 30.51 21.65 -67.58
C ARG A 279 29.73 22.53 -68.55
N GLN A 280 29.27 23.71 -68.13
CA GLN A 280 28.57 24.66 -68.99
C GLN A 280 29.48 25.20 -70.10
N THR A 281 30.71 25.59 -69.79
CA THR A 281 31.71 26.01 -70.78
C THR A 281 32.00 24.91 -71.80
N ASN A 282 32.24 23.68 -71.34
CA ASN A 282 32.47 22.54 -72.23
C ASN A 282 31.26 22.22 -73.12
N LYS A 283 30.03 22.45 -72.64
CA LYS A 283 28.82 22.31 -73.46
C LYS A 283 28.75 23.36 -74.58
N GLY A 284 29.16 24.61 -74.29
CA GLY A 284 29.28 25.67 -75.30
C GLY A 284 30.28 25.28 -76.39
N LEU A 285 31.52 24.96 -75.99
CA LEU A 285 32.60 24.55 -76.90
C LEU A 285 32.19 23.37 -77.80
N ASN A 286 31.46 22.38 -77.28
CA ASN A 286 30.95 21.26 -78.08
C ASN A 286 29.91 21.68 -79.14
N ILE A 287 29.10 22.71 -78.87
CA ILE A 287 28.15 23.28 -79.85
C ILE A 287 28.91 24.06 -80.93
N ASP A 288 29.93 24.82 -80.54
CA ASP A 288 30.78 25.57 -81.48
C ASP A 288 31.53 24.60 -82.43
N ILE A 289 32.11 23.53 -81.89
CA ILE A 289 32.77 22.47 -82.66
C ILE A 289 31.79 21.81 -83.65
N ALA A 290 30.59 21.44 -83.22
CA ALA A 290 29.58 20.85 -84.09
C ALA A 290 29.11 21.82 -85.20
N THR A 291 29.02 23.12 -84.88
CA THR A 291 28.65 24.17 -85.84
C THR A 291 29.73 24.34 -86.91
N LEU A 292 31.01 24.37 -86.52
CA LEU A 292 32.14 24.45 -87.45
C LEU A 292 32.21 23.20 -88.35
N GLN A 293 31.98 22.00 -87.80
CA GLN A 293 31.90 20.76 -88.59
C GLN A 293 30.75 20.79 -89.62
N GLN A 294 29.59 21.35 -89.26
CA GLN A 294 28.47 21.50 -90.19
C GLN A 294 28.78 22.51 -91.30
N GLN A 295 29.41 23.65 -90.97
CA GLN A 295 29.83 24.64 -91.97
C GLN A 295 30.84 24.07 -92.97
N LEU A 296 31.83 23.32 -92.49
CA LEU A 296 32.82 22.63 -93.33
C LEU A 296 32.14 21.62 -94.29
N THR A 297 31.15 20.88 -93.78
CA THR A 297 30.34 19.95 -94.59
C THR A 297 29.56 20.68 -95.69
N GLN A 298 28.95 21.83 -95.39
CA GLN A 298 28.20 22.63 -96.37
C GLN A 298 29.09 23.24 -97.45
N GLN A 299 30.28 23.76 -97.09
CA GLN A 299 31.25 24.24 -98.09
C GLN A 299 31.70 23.11 -99.04
N THR A 300 31.97 21.92 -98.50
CA THR A 300 32.35 20.74 -99.30
C THR A 300 31.26 20.36 -100.33
N ALA A 301 29.99 20.49 -99.95
CA ALA A 301 28.85 20.20 -100.85
C ALA A 301 28.62 21.26 -101.95
N GLN A 302 29.02 22.52 -101.75
CA GLN A 302 28.90 23.56 -102.79
C GLN A 302 29.94 23.40 -103.91
N ILE A 303 31.04 22.69 -103.66
CA ILE A 303 32.13 22.46 -104.62
C ILE A 303 31.80 21.33 -105.61
N THR A 304 30.69 20.59 -105.42
CA THR A 304 30.43 19.29 -106.07
C THR A 304 29.13 19.20 -106.90
N GLN A 305 28.65 20.30 -107.51
CA GLN A 305 27.50 20.28 -108.44
C GLN A 305 27.88 20.18 -109.94
N PRO A 306 27.58 19.05 -110.63
CA PRO A 306 27.48 18.97 -112.08
C PRO A 306 26.05 19.25 -112.59
N PRO A 307 25.84 19.52 -113.89
CA PRO A 307 24.54 19.92 -114.44
C PRO A 307 23.51 18.78 -114.62
N ASN A 308 22.25 19.19 -114.64
CA ASN A 308 20.99 18.43 -114.78
C ASN A 308 20.90 17.49 -116.00
N MET A 309 20.28 16.30 -115.83
CA MET A 309 19.46 15.53 -116.80
C MET A 309 18.76 14.31 -116.12
N THR A 310 17.55 13.95 -116.57
CA THR A 310 16.80 12.69 -116.26
C THR A 310 17.03 11.63 -117.38
N PRO A 311 16.59 10.33 -117.33
CA PRO A 311 15.50 9.72 -116.53
C PRO A 311 15.64 8.23 -116.02
N THR A 312 14.65 7.80 -115.20
CA THR A 312 14.08 6.41 -115.04
C THR A 312 14.81 5.24 -114.26
N PRO A 313 14.05 4.24 -113.70
CA PRO A 313 14.49 3.16 -112.75
C PRO A 313 14.68 1.76 -113.45
N PRO A 314 14.69 0.51 -112.84
CA PRO A 314 14.34 0.04 -111.47
C PRO A 314 15.04 -1.22 -110.80
N THR A 315 14.70 -1.43 -109.50
CA THR A 315 14.61 -2.70 -108.70
C THR A 315 15.90 -3.57 -108.40
N PRO A 316 15.87 -4.90 -108.06
CA PRO A 316 16.25 -5.47 -106.73
C PRO A 316 17.44 -6.51 -106.75
N PRO A 317 17.80 -7.37 -105.73
CA PRO A 317 17.19 -7.72 -104.42
C PRO A 317 18.16 -7.85 -103.16
N THR A 318 18.48 -9.07 -102.66
CA THR A 318 19.04 -9.45 -101.31
C THR A 318 19.76 -10.84 -101.34
N PRO A 319 20.31 -11.45 -100.24
CA PRO A 319 20.77 -11.00 -98.91
C PRO A 319 22.34 -11.12 -98.78
N PRO A 320 23.11 -11.99 -98.02
CA PRO A 320 22.89 -13.02 -96.95
C PRO A 320 23.73 -12.78 -95.64
N THR A 321 24.15 -13.85 -94.91
CA THR A 321 24.96 -13.93 -93.63
C THR A 321 25.87 -15.21 -93.67
N PRO A 322 26.51 -15.82 -92.60
CA PRO A 322 26.66 -15.59 -91.13
C PRO A 322 28.16 -15.76 -90.64
N PRO A 323 28.57 -16.27 -89.43
CA PRO A 323 27.98 -16.50 -88.07
C PRO A 323 28.72 -15.65 -86.98
N THR A 324 28.92 -15.90 -85.66
CA THR A 324 28.68 -16.92 -84.58
C THR A 324 28.80 -16.13 -83.23
N ALA A 325 28.18 -16.37 -82.04
CA ALA A 325 27.83 -17.52 -81.18
C ALA A 325 29.01 -18.14 -80.36
N PRO A 326 28.82 -18.70 -79.13
CA PRO A 326 27.62 -18.84 -78.26
C PRO A 326 27.81 -18.14 -76.86
N ILE A 327 26.96 -18.19 -75.80
CA ILE A 327 26.45 -19.33 -75.00
C ILE A 327 25.18 -18.98 -74.15
N GLN A 328 24.18 -19.88 -74.22
CA GLN A 328 23.10 -20.27 -73.28
C GLN A 328 22.07 -19.26 -72.67
N ASN A 329 20.80 -19.54 -73.03
CA ASN A 329 19.56 -19.20 -72.32
C ASN A 329 19.20 -20.31 -71.27
N PRO A 330 17.94 -20.45 -70.81
CA PRO A 330 17.24 -19.67 -69.79
C PRO A 330 16.82 -20.53 -68.57
N LEU A 331 16.08 -19.99 -67.60
CA LEU A 331 15.43 -20.79 -66.54
C LEU A 331 13.89 -20.82 -66.67
N ASN A 332 13.32 -21.98 -66.37
CA ASN A 332 11.94 -22.36 -66.69
C ASN A 332 10.87 -21.81 -65.73
N GLN A 333 9.63 -21.75 -66.23
CA GLN A 333 8.46 -21.88 -65.37
C GLN A 333 8.41 -23.30 -64.79
N GLN A 334 8.18 -23.45 -63.48
CA GLN A 334 7.64 -24.70 -62.94
C GLN A 334 6.81 -24.47 -61.68
N GLN A 335 5.54 -24.88 -61.73
CA GLN A 335 4.74 -25.05 -60.53
C GLN A 335 5.17 -26.35 -59.83
N ARG A 336 5.61 -26.25 -58.57
CA ARG A 336 5.11 -27.22 -57.56
C ARG A 336 5.17 -26.67 -56.14
N GLN A 337 4.15 -27.08 -55.39
CA GLN A 337 3.84 -26.76 -54.00
C GLN A 337 5.08 -26.64 -53.10
N ARG A 338 5.17 -25.52 -52.38
CA ARG A 338 5.75 -25.48 -51.03
C ARG A 338 4.73 -24.79 -50.12
N THR A 339 4.70 -25.21 -48.85
CA THR A 339 3.70 -24.80 -47.85
C THR A 339 3.55 -23.28 -47.74
N PRO A 340 2.34 -22.75 -47.52
CA PRO A 340 2.20 -21.37 -47.06
C PRO A 340 2.96 -21.20 -45.74
N SER A 341 3.88 -20.23 -45.70
CA SER A 341 4.26 -19.63 -44.42
C SER A 341 3.00 -18.96 -43.85
N PRO A 342 2.71 -19.07 -42.55
CA PRO A 342 1.48 -18.52 -42.00
C PRO A 342 1.43 -17.00 -42.19
N ASP A 343 0.37 -16.53 -42.86
CA ASP A 343 -0.06 -15.14 -42.77
C ASP A 343 -0.48 -14.88 -41.32
N PRO A 344 0.13 -13.92 -40.59
CA PRO A 344 -0.22 -13.63 -39.20
C PRO A 344 -1.67 -13.17 -39.02
N ASN A 345 -2.38 -12.82 -40.09
CA ASN A 345 -3.76 -12.34 -40.05
C ASN A 345 -4.83 -13.44 -40.17
N ASN A 346 -4.46 -14.71 -40.41
CA ASN A 346 -5.43 -15.77 -40.73
C ASN A 346 -5.32 -17.03 -39.83
N VAL A 347 -5.10 -16.81 -38.53
CA VAL A 347 -5.34 -17.84 -37.51
C VAL A 347 -6.85 -18.12 -37.44
N PRO A 348 -7.31 -19.39 -37.48
CA PRO A 348 -8.72 -19.69 -37.31
C PRO A 348 -9.21 -19.18 -35.94
N LEU A 349 -10.19 -18.28 -35.96
CA LEU A 349 -10.87 -17.76 -34.77
C LEU A 349 -11.67 -18.88 -34.09
N THR A 350 -10.97 -19.67 -33.27
CA THR A 350 -11.56 -20.75 -32.47
C THR A 350 -12.61 -20.19 -31.53
N LYS A 351 -13.54 -21.04 -31.10
CA LYS A 351 -14.58 -20.68 -30.13
C LYS A 351 -14.02 -20.20 -28.78
N SER A 352 -12.73 -20.48 -28.49
CA SER A 352 -11.97 -19.89 -27.38
C SER A 352 -11.53 -18.45 -27.67
N HIS A 353 -10.85 -18.16 -28.79
CA HIS A 353 -10.47 -16.78 -29.15
C HIS A 353 -11.69 -15.86 -29.33
N LEU A 354 -12.79 -16.37 -29.89
CA LEU A 354 -14.04 -15.63 -29.95
C LEU A 354 -14.64 -15.41 -28.55
N ARG A 355 -14.57 -16.37 -27.63
CA ARG A 355 -14.95 -16.13 -26.23
C ARG A 355 -14.06 -15.05 -25.60
N GLU A 356 -12.75 -15.12 -25.78
CA GLU A 356 -11.78 -14.20 -25.19
C GLU A 356 -11.91 -12.76 -25.73
N LEU A 357 -12.30 -12.59 -27.00
CA LEU A 357 -12.57 -11.28 -27.63
C LEU A 357 -13.99 -10.74 -27.37
N TYR A 358 -15.00 -11.60 -27.18
CA TYR A 358 -16.39 -11.19 -26.89
C TYR A 358 -16.78 -11.26 -25.41
N SER A 359 -15.90 -11.78 -24.54
CA SER A 359 -15.97 -11.56 -23.08
C SER A 359 -15.77 -10.09 -22.80
N GLN A 360 -16.88 -9.35 -22.80
CA GLN A 360 -17.10 -8.02 -22.24
C GLN A 360 -16.49 -7.95 -20.83
N ASP A 361 -15.17 -7.72 -20.76
CA ASP A 361 -14.29 -7.71 -19.58
C ASP A 361 -15.07 -7.94 -18.29
N GLU A 362 -15.28 -9.21 -17.94
CA GLU A 362 -16.43 -9.63 -17.11
C GLU A 362 -16.39 -9.04 -15.69
N ARG A 363 -15.21 -8.58 -15.28
CA ARG A 363 -14.93 -7.74 -14.11
C ARG A 363 -15.82 -6.48 -14.09
N LYS A 364 -16.14 -5.90 -15.25
CA LYS A 364 -17.04 -4.73 -15.40
C LYS A 364 -18.47 -5.03 -14.96
N SER A 365 -18.93 -6.28 -15.11
CA SER A 365 -20.24 -6.75 -14.67
C SER A 365 -20.34 -6.84 -13.14
N ILE A 366 -19.20 -6.95 -12.44
CA ILE A 366 -19.13 -6.84 -10.99
C ILE A 366 -19.26 -5.34 -10.62
N PRO A 367 -20.23 -4.93 -9.78
CA PRO A 367 -20.34 -3.53 -9.35
C PRO A 367 -19.07 -3.04 -8.63
N VAL A 368 -18.88 -1.72 -8.52
CA VAL A 368 -17.70 -1.14 -7.80
C VAL A 368 -18.02 -0.99 -6.33
N TYR A 369 -17.27 -1.67 -5.45
CA TYR A 369 -17.41 -1.52 -4.00
C TYR A 369 -16.47 -0.44 -3.46
N LYS A 370 -17.01 0.43 -2.58
CA LYS A 370 -16.31 1.61 -2.04
C LYS A 370 -16.00 1.55 -0.54
N GLY A 371 -16.14 0.39 0.11
CA GLY A 371 -15.97 0.27 1.56
C GLY A 371 -17.17 0.77 2.40
N LYS A 372 -18.39 0.74 1.85
CA LYS A 372 -19.60 1.06 2.64
C LYS A 372 -19.86 -0.05 3.65
N ARG A 373 -19.67 0.23 4.95
CA ARG A 373 -19.93 -0.72 6.03
C ARG A 373 -21.41 -1.13 6.12
N GLY A 374 -21.64 -2.35 6.57
CA GLY A 374 -22.94 -3.02 6.67
C GLY A 374 -22.87 -4.41 6.06
N ASP A 375 -23.23 -5.45 6.83
CA ASP A 375 -23.17 -6.86 6.45
C ASP A 375 -23.86 -7.13 5.11
N GLN A 376 -25.07 -6.62 4.93
CA GLN A 376 -25.83 -6.78 3.68
C GLN A 376 -25.13 -6.15 2.47
N LEU A 377 -24.39 -5.05 2.65
CA LEU A 377 -23.74 -4.35 1.53
C LEU A 377 -22.52 -5.13 1.02
N ILE A 378 -21.70 -5.68 1.92
CA ILE A 378 -20.54 -6.49 1.52
C ILE A 378 -20.96 -7.89 1.03
N ASN A 379 -21.91 -8.54 1.70
CA ASN A 379 -22.38 -9.88 1.30
C ASN A 379 -23.13 -9.87 -0.04
N ASN A 380 -23.98 -8.85 -0.32
CA ASN A 380 -24.62 -8.74 -1.63
C ASN A 380 -23.60 -8.45 -2.74
N TRP A 381 -22.61 -7.60 -2.47
CA TRP A 381 -21.54 -7.33 -3.44
C TRP A 381 -20.70 -8.57 -3.76
N LEU A 382 -20.28 -9.33 -2.73
CA LEU A 382 -19.58 -10.60 -2.92
C LEU A 382 -20.44 -11.60 -3.69
N LYS A 383 -21.72 -11.77 -3.35
CA LYS A 383 -22.64 -12.67 -4.06
C LYS A 383 -22.82 -12.32 -5.55
N ASP A 384 -22.75 -11.04 -5.91
CA ASP A 384 -22.75 -10.58 -7.30
C ASP A 384 -21.40 -10.86 -7.99
N ALA A 385 -20.28 -10.61 -7.31
CA ALA A 385 -18.93 -10.89 -7.79
C ALA A 385 -18.68 -12.40 -8.00
N GLU A 386 -19.14 -13.23 -7.06
CA GLU A 386 -19.04 -14.68 -7.08
C GLU A 386 -19.89 -15.30 -8.18
N ARG A 387 -21.09 -14.78 -8.46
CA ARG A 387 -21.90 -15.21 -9.60
C ARG A 387 -21.17 -14.99 -10.92
N VAL A 388 -20.50 -13.84 -11.09
CA VAL A 388 -19.65 -13.57 -12.26
C VAL A 388 -18.48 -14.55 -12.31
N ALA A 389 -17.71 -14.67 -11.22
CA ALA A 389 -16.56 -15.58 -11.13
C ALA A 389 -16.91 -17.06 -11.41
N GLN A 390 -18.09 -17.52 -10.97
CA GLN A 390 -18.60 -18.86 -11.26
C GLN A 390 -18.95 -19.01 -12.75
N SER A 391 -19.65 -18.04 -13.35
CA SER A 391 -19.97 -18.07 -14.79
C SER A 391 -18.73 -18.03 -15.70
N ALA A 392 -17.64 -17.43 -15.19
CA ALA A 392 -16.37 -17.25 -15.88
C ALA A 392 -15.32 -18.32 -15.55
N GLY A 393 -15.56 -19.20 -14.57
CA GLY A 393 -14.65 -20.29 -14.18
C GLY A 393 -13.37 -19.84 -13.45
N TRP A 394 -13.39 -18.70 -12.74
CA TRP A 394 -12.18 -18.12 -12.12
C TRP A 394 -11.64 -18.95 -10.94
N SER A 395 -10.30 -19.12 -10.89
CA SER A 395 -9.59 -19.73 -9.76
C SER A 395 -9.62 -18.83 -8.51
N ALA A 396 -9.20 -19.35 -7.35
CA ALA A 396 -9.07 -18.58 -6.11
C ALA A 396 -8.18 -17.33 -6.29
N LYS A 397 -7.03 -17.51 -6.93
CA LYS A 397 -6.07 -16.45 -7.28
C LYS A 397 -6.67 -15.39 -8.23
N ASP A 398 -7.42 -15.84 -9.23
CA ASP A 398 -8.11 -14.95 -10.17
C ASP A 398 -9.21 -14.14 -9.49
N LYS A 399 -9.97 -14.74 -8.56
CA LYS A 399 -10.98 -14.02 -7.76
C LYS A 399 -10.35 -12.90 -6.95
N ILE A 400 -9.29 -13.15 -6.18
CA ILE A 400 -8.59 -12.11 -5.39
C ILE A 400 -8.17 -10.95 -6.31
N LYS A 401 -7.54 -11.27 -7.45
CA LYS A 401 -7.06 -10.29 -8.44
C LYS A 401 -8.19 -9.49 -9.09
N TYR A 402 -9.25 -10.14 -9.55
CA TYR A 402 -10.32 -9.50 -10.32
C TYR A 402 -11.42 -8.87 -9.44
N PHE A 403 -11.53 -9.28 -8.18
CA PHE A 403 -12.37 -8.60 -7.19
C PHE A 403 -11.68 -7.33 -6.69
N SER A 404 -10.37 -7.37 -6.42
CA SER A 404 -9.59 -6.17 -6.06
C SER A 404 -9.51 -5.13 -7.17
N ASP A 405 -9.46 -5.54 -8.45
CA ASP A 405 -9.68 -4.68 -9.63
C ASP A 405 -10.97 -3.81 -9.54
N ARG A 406 -11.94 -4.20 -8.71
CA ARG A 406 -13.26 -3.56 -8.51
C ARG A 406 -13.49 -2.91 -7.15
N LEU A 407 -12.53 -3.02 -6.22
CA LEU A 407 -12.54 -2.28 -4.94
C LEU A 407 -12.01 -0.85 -5.13
N ARG A 408 -12.56 0.15 -4.43
CA ARG A 408 -12.08 1.56 -4.45
C ARG A 408 -12.23 2.21 -3.07
N GLY A 409 -11.48 3.27 -2.78
CA GLY A 409 -11.49 3.92 -1.45
C GLY A 409 -11.05 2.96 -0.34
N ASP A 410 -11.65 3.08 0.86
CA ASP A 410 -11.35 2.26 2.05
C ASP A 410 -11.26 0.74 1.74
N ALA A 411 -12.03 0.22 0.78
CA ALA A 411 -11.93 -1.18 0.38
C ALA A 411 -10.68 -1.52 -0.46
N ALA A 412 -10.17 -0.61 -1.29
CA ALA A 412 -8.90 -0.78 -2.00
C ALA A 412 -7.69 -0.48 -1.09
N ASP A 413 -7.84 0.48 -0.19
CA ASP A 413 -6.82 0.83 0.80
C ASP A 413 -6.61 -0.36 1.75
N TRP A 414 -7.70 -0.89 2.35
CA TRP A 414 -7.68 -2.14 3.12
C TRP A 414 -7.12 -3.33 2.34
N HIS A 415 -7.49 -3.48 1.06
CA HIS A 415 -7.01 -4.61 0.25
C HIS A 415 -5.49 -4.59 0.12
N SER A 416 -4.92 -3.40 -0.05
CA SER A 416 -3.47 -3.20 -0.15
C SER A 416 -2.80 -3.53 1.19
N GLU A 417 -3.33 -2.99 2.30
CA GLU A 417 -2.90 -3.34 3.67
C GLU A 417 -2.93 -4.85 3.92
N TYR A 418 -4.00 -5.54 3.51
CA TYR A 418 -4.17 -6.97 3.70
C TYR A 418 -3.17 -7.80 2.91
N ILE A 419 -3.02 -7.53 1.60
CA ILE A 419 -2.13 -8.30 0.73
C ILE A 419 -0.66 -8.16 1.13
N ASP A 420 -0.24 -7.05 1.73
CA ASP A 420 1.14 -6.91 2.24
C ASP A 420 1.40 -7.79 3.48
N HIS A 421 0.39 -8.02 4.33
CA HIS A 421 0.51 -8.76 5.59
C HIS A 421 -0.03 -10.20 5.56
N ALA A 422 -0.70 -10.63 4.47
CA ALA A 422 -1.26 -11.96 4.33
C ALA A 422 -0.16 -13.04 4.20
N ALA A 423 -0.28 -14.10 5.01
CA ALA A 423 0.69 -15.21 5.05
C ALA A 423 0.62 -16.11 3.80
N ASP A 424 -0.58 -16.26 3.24
CA ASP A 424 -0.82 -16.74 1.88
C ASP A 424 -1.59 -15.65 1.12
N LYS A 425 -1.18 -15.35 -0.11
CA LYS A 425 -1.75 -14.30 -0.97
C LYS A 425 -2.71 -14.88 -2.03
N GLU A 426 -2.90 -16.20 -2.03
CA GLU A 426 -3.75 -16.95 -2.95
C GLU A 426 -4.94 -17.64 -2.23
N ASP A 427 -4.95 -17.64 -0.90
CA ASP A 427 -6.07 -18.09 -0.06
C ASP A 427 -7.28 -17.13 -0.14
N TYR A 428 -8.15 -17.39 -1.12
CA TYR A 428 -9.43 -16.69 -1.28
C TYR A 428 -10.32 -16.83 -0.04
N ASP A 429 -10.24 -17.96 0.66
CA ASP A 429 -11.11 -18.30 1.78
C ASP A 429 -10.76 -17.46 3.02
N ALA A 430 -9.49 -17.17 3.27
CA ALA A 430 -9.06 -16.19 4.27
C ALA A 430 -9.34 -14.75 3.83
N TRP A 431 -9.12 -14.43 2.55
CA TRP A 431 -9.34 -13.10 1.98
C TRP A 431 -10.82 -12.66 2.06
N GLU A 432 -11.76 -13.55 1.70
CA GLU A 432 -13.20 -13.31 1.77
C GLU A 432 -13.65 -12.98 3.21
N LYS A 433 -13.24 -13.82 4.17
CA LYS A 433 -13.60 -13.67 5.59
C LYS A 433 -13.04 -12.37 6.18
N ALA A 434 -11.80 -12.01 5.83
CA ALA A 434 -11.17 -10.77 6.25
C ALA A 434 -11.84 -9.52 5.64
N LEU A 435 -12.21 -9.57 4.35
CA LEU A 435 -12.94 -8.50 3.68
C LEU A 435 -14.32 -8.27 4.30
N ILE A 436 -15.09 -9.34 4.55
CA ILE A 436 -16.39 -9.25 5.22
C ILE A 436 -16.22 -8.59 6.59
N ASN A 437 -15.30 -9.11 7.41
CA ASN A 437 -15.08 -8.63 8.78
C ASN A 437 -14.65 -7.15 8.86
N ARG A 438 -13.81 -6.65 7.93
CA ARG A 438 -13.44 -5.22 7.87
C ARG A 438 -14.62 -4.29 7.65
N PHE A 439 -15.65 -4.75 6.93
CA PHE A 439 -16.79 -3.92 6.51
C PHE A 439 -18.10 -4.21 7.24
N LEU A 440 -18.06 -4.93 8.36
CA LEU A 440 -19.14 -4.91 9.34
C LEU A 440 -19.16 -3.57 10.10
N THR A 441 -20.32 -3.21 10.66
CA THR A 441 -20.43 -2.15 11.68
C THR A 441 -20.18 -2.71 13.08
N GLU A 442 -19.78 -1.86 14.03
CA GLU A 442 -19.50 -2.30 15.40
C GLU A 442 -20.74 -2.97 16.04
N THR A 443 -21.93 -2.42 15.80
CA THR A 443 -23.20 -2.99 16.27
C THR A 443 -23.52 -4.35 15.64
N GLU A 444 -23.15 -4.60 14.38
CA GLU A 444 -23.26 -5.93 13.77
C GLU A 444 -22.25 -6.92 14.38
N ILE A 445 -21.02 -6.47 14.66
CA ILE A 445 -19.99 -7.25 15.34
C ILE A 445 -20.44 -7.60 16.78
N GLU A 446 -21.03 -6.67 17.51
CA GLU A 446 -21.61 -6.88 18.85
C GLU A 446 -22.83 -7.82 18.81
N ASN A 447 -23.69 -7.69 17.81
CA ASN A 447 -24.83 -8.58 17.63
C ASN A 447 -24.37 -10.01 17.28
N LEU A 448 -23.34 -10.17 16.43
CA LEU A 448 -22.71 -11.48 16.16
C LEU A 448 -21.92 -12.04 17.36
N LYS A 449 -21.34 -11.17 18.21
CA LYS A 449 -20.77 -11.56 19.51
C LYS A 449 -21.86 -12.14 20.42
N LYS A 450 -22.98 -11.42 20.58
CA LYS A 450 -24.13 -11.82 21.38
C LYS A 450 -24.78 -13.11 20.88
N GLN A 451 -25.11 -13.19 19.59
CA GLN A 451 -25.76 -14.36 18.98
C GLN A 451 -24.92 -15.64 19.09
N LEU A 452 -23.58 -15.56 19.05
CA LEU A 452 -22.73 -16.73 19.26
C LEU A 452 -22.68 -17.15 20.74
N ASN A 453 -22.66 -16.20 21.68
CA ASN A 453 -22.68 -16.49 23.11
C ASN A 453 -24.04 -17.07 23.57
N GLU A 454 -25.13 -16.70 22.89
CA GLU A 454 -26.48 -17.21 23.10
C GLU A 454 -26.77 -18.51 22.30
N LEU A 455 -25.86 -18.94 21.42
CA LEU A 455 -26.05 -20.13 20.58
C LEU A 455 -25.86 -21.42 21.38
N LYS A 456 -26.99 -22.03 21.79
CA LYS A 456 -27.04 -23.37 22.37
C LYS A 456 -27.86 -24.30 21.46
N GLN A 457 -27.48 -25.58 21.41
CA GLN A 457 -28.33 -26.62 20.81
C GLN A 457 -29.52 -26.85 21.74
N THR A 458 -30.74 -26.79 21.22
CA THR A 458 -31.94 -27.13 21.99
C THR A 458 -32.15 -28.66 21.99
N PRO A 459 -32.81 -29.25 23.00
CA PRO A 459 -32.91 -30.72 23.15
C PRO A 459 -33.59 -31.44 21.98
N ASP A 460 -34.39 -30.70 21.22
CA ASP A 460 -35.18 -31.09 20.05
C ASP A 460 -34.47 -30.78 18.70
N GLN A 461 -33.34 -30.06 18.71
CA GLN A 461 -32.62 -29.67 17.49
C GLN A 461 -31.59 -30.72 17.07
N SER A 462 -31.65 -31.16 15.80
CA SER A 462 -30.63 -32.05 15.24
C SER A 462 -29.25 -31.40 15.19
N THR A 463 -28.21 -32.18 15.46
CA THR A 463 -26.80 -31.71 15.49
C THR A 463 -26.38 -31.10 14.15
N GLN A 464 -26.89 -31.59 13.02
CA GLN A 464 -26.62 -31.01 11.70
C GLN A 464 -27.19 -29.58 11.58
N THR A 465 -28.43 -29.35 12.01
CA THR A 465 -29.05 -28.01 12.02
C THR A 465 -28.34 -27.05 12.99
N TYR A 466 -27.83 -27.57 14.12
CA TYR A 466 -27.01 -26.79 15.04
C TYR A 466 -25.66 -26.40 14.42
N VAL A 467 -24.93 -27.36 13.86
CA VAL A 467 -23.63 -27.13 13.19
C VAL A 467 -23.78 -26.19 11.99
N SER A 468 -24.85 -26.29 11.20
CA SER A 468 -25.12 -25.32 10.11
C SER A 468 -25.32 -23.88 10.63
N ARG A 469 -26.03 -23.68 11.75
CA ARG A 469 -26.18 -22.35 12.38
C ARG A 469 -24.85 -21.84 12.95
N LEU A 470 -24.09 -22.70 13.62
CA LEU A 470 -22.77 -22.39 14.15
C LEU A 470 -21.82 -21.96 13.02
N ASN A 471 -21.68 -22.76 11.97
CA ASN A 471 -20.81 -22.46 10.82
C ASN A 471 -21.23 -21.18 10.08
N HIS A 472 -22.53 -20.91 9.96
CA HIS A 472 -23.03 -19.65 9.38
C HIS A 472 -22.63 -18.42 10.22
N LEU A 473 -22.72 -18.50 11.55
CA LEU A 473 -22.29 -17.42 12.44
C LEU A 473 -20.75 -17.26 12.47
N LEU A 474 -20.00 -18.36 12.42
CA LEU A 474 -18.53 -18.32 12.40
C LEU A 474 -17.98 -17.75 11.09
N ARG A 475 -18.54 -18.10 9.91
CA ARG A 475 -18.14 -17.52 8.61
C ARG A 475 -18.30 -16.01 8.58
N ARG A 476 -19.29 -15.45 9.31
CA ARG A 476 -19.54 -14.01 9.41
C ARG A 476 -18.72 -13.27 10.48
N ARG A 477 -17.88 -13.96 11.27
CA ARG A 477 -17.19 -13.36 12.44
C ARG A 477 -15.65 -13.50 12.45
N MET A 478 -15.06 -14.45 11.70
CA MET A 478 -13.63 -14.75 11.82
C MET A 478 -12.71 -13.82 11.02
N TYR A 479 -12.27 -12.72 11.65
CA TYR A 479 -10.84 -12.46 11.91
C TYR A 479 -10.63 -11.28 12.88
N THR A 480 -10.94 -11.49 14.16
CA THR A 480 -10.37 -10.71 15.27
C THR A 480 -9.43 -11.62 16.05
N ARG A 481 -8.14 -11.24 16.16
CA ARG A 481 -7.17 -12.00 16.97
C ARG A 481 -7.59 -11.94 18.45
N ILE A 482 -7.39 -13.07 19.13
CA ILE A 482 -7.25 -13.17 20.59
C ILE A 482 -5.80 -12.79 20.92
#